data_AF-A0A5U8SVQ3-F1
#
_entry.id   AF-A0A5U8SVQ3-F1
#
_cell.length_a   1.000
_cell.length_b   1.000
_cell.length_c   1.000
_cell.angle_alpha   90.00
_cell.angle_beta   90.00
_cell.angle_gamma   90.00
#
_symmetry.space_group_name_H-M   'P 1'
#
loop_
_entity.id
_entity.type
_entity.pdbx_description
1 polymer ?
#
loop_
_entity_poly.entity_id
_entity_poly.type
_entity_poly.pdbx_seq_one_letter_code
_entity_poly.pdbx_strand_id
1 'polypeptide(L)'
;GLDDKNRPLFAYGRLIHEHCERRAHFDAGRFAKAFGDHGHREGWCLYHLGCKGPETHGNCSTLQFCDVGGVWPVAIGHPCYGCNEAGVGFHKGIHQLAGVQNQTPRSEKPDVELKEGGSVSGGAIGLLGGVVGLVAGVSVMAVRELGRQQKKNRSGDPRGE
;
A
#
# COMPACT_ATOMS: atom_id res chain seq x y z
N GLY A 1 -6.67 -11.48 -11.80
CA GLY A 1 -6.74 -12.26 -10.55
C GLY A 1 -8.11 -12.12 -9.92
N LEU A 2 -8.40 -12.96 -8.92
CA LEU A 2 -9.59 -12.88 -8.07
C LEU A 2 -9.19 -12.40 -6.67
N ASP A 3 -10.14 -11.84 -5.91
CA ASP A 3 -9.99 -11.61 -4.47
C ASP A 3 -10.35 -12.85 -3.64
N ASP A 4 -10.23 -12.76 -2.31
CA ASP A 4 -10.53 -13.86 -1.38
C ASP A 4 -12.01 -14.29 -1.36
N LYS A 5 -12.90 -13.51 -1.98
CA LYS A 5 -14.32 -13.84 -2.18
C LYS A 5 -14.59 -14.37 -3.59
N ASN A 6 -13.54 -14.73 -4.33
CA ASN A 6 -13.58 -15.16 -5.73
C ASN A 6 -14.20 -14.13 -6.69
N ARG A 7 -14.10 -12.83 -6.40
CA ARG A 7 -14.59 -11.76 -7.28
C ARG A 7 -13.47 -11.25 -8.20
N PRO A 8 -13.74 -10.91 -9.48
CA PRO A 8 -12.72 -10.38 -10.38
C PRO A 8 -12.12 -9.04 -9.90
N LEU A 9 -10.78 -8.99 -9.75
CA LEU A 9 -10.10 -7.81 -9.21
C LEU A 9 -10.29 -6.54 -10.04
N PHE A 10 -10.47 -6.65 -11.36
CA PHE A 10 -10.69 -5.48 -12.21
C PHE A 10 -12.02 -4.75 -11.92
N ALA A 11 -13.00 -5.46 -11.36
CA ALA A 11 -14.32 -4.91 -11.05
C ALA A 11 -14.54 -4.69 -9.55
N TYR A 12 -13.93 -5.51 -8.69
CA TYR A 12 -14.19 -5.52 -7.25
C TYR A 12 -12.95 -5.33 -6.38
N GLY A 13 -11.77 -5.11 -6.96
CA GLY A 13 -10.50 -5.02 -6.22
C GLY A 13 -10.33 -3.75 -5.37
N ARG A 14 -11.35 -2.90 -5.26
CA ARG A 14 -11.30 -1.64 -4.50
C ARG A 14 -12.66 -1.28 -3.91
N LEU A 15 -12.64 -0.62 -2.75
CA LEU A 15 -13.80 0.08 -2.19
C LEU A 15 -14.21 1.24 -3.09
N ILE A 16 -15.52 1.44 -3.26
CA ILE A 16 -16.07 2.53 -4.06
C ILE A 16 -15.55 3.90 -3.56
N HIS A 17 -15.44 4.07 -2.24
CA HIS A 17 -14.99 5.34 -1.63
C HIS A 17 -13.53 5.71 -1.91
N GLU A 18 -12.68 4.73 -2.23
CA GLU A 18 -11.26 4.94 -2.58
C GLU A 18 -11.07 5.32 -4.06
N HIS A 19 -12.16 5.40 -4.83
CA HIS A 19 -12.14 5.88 -6.22
C HIS A 19 -13.40 6.67 -6.57
N CYS A 20 -13.97 7.39 -5.58
CA CYS A 20 -15.16 8.21 -5.75
C CYS A 20 -14.78 9.67 -6.04
N GLU A 21 -15.38 10.27 -7.05
CA GLU A 21 -15.19 11.67 -7.44
C GLU A 21 -15.59 12.66 -6.34
N ARG A 22 -16.49 12.28 -5.44
CA ARG A 22 -16.92 13.12 -4.29
C ARG A 22 -15.97 13.02 -3.08
N ARG A 23 -14.86 12.27 -3.18
CA ARG A 23 -13.89 12.09 -2.08
C ARG A 23 -13.30 13.41 -1.59
N ALA A 24 -12.98 14.33 -2.51
CA ALA A 24 -12.48 15.66 -2.14
C ALA A 24 -13.47 16.47 -1.27
N HIS A 25 -14.79 16.25 -1.43
CA HIS A 25 -15.80 16.86 -0.56
C HIS A 25 -15.83 16.19 0.81
N PHE A 26 -15.69 14.86 0.87
CA PHE A 26 -15.57 14.12 2.13
C PHE A 26 -14.39 14.62 2.95
N ASP A 27 -13.20 14.68 2.33
CA ASP A 27 -11.97 15.09 3.00
C ASP A 27 -12.02 16.56 3.47
N ALA A 28 -12.77 17.41 2.76
CA ALA A 28 -12.97 18.81 3.12
C ALA A 28 -14.16 19.06 4.06
N GLY A 29 -14.81 18.02 4.58
CA GLY A 29 -15.96 18.15 5.48
C GLY A 29 -17.23 18.71 4.82
N ARG A 30 -17.30 18.74 3.48
CA ARG A 30 -18.44 19.22 2.71
C ARG A 30 -19.42 18.09 2.46
N PHE A 31 -20.54 18.11 3.18
CA PHE A 31 -21.53 17.03 3.16
C PHE A 31 -22.94 17.54 2.88
N ALA A 32 -23.68 16.79 2.06
CA ALA A 32 -25.14 16.90 2.02
C ALA A 32 -25.72 16.37 3.34
N LYS A 33 -26.72 17.08 3.89
CA LYS A 33 -27.41 16.74 5.15
C LYS A 33 -28.87 16.35 4.91
N ALA A 34 -29.48 16.87 3.84
CA ALA A 34 -30.78 16.45 3.36
C ALA A 34 -30.83 16.48 1.83
N PHE A 35 -31.72 15.67 1.24
CA PHE A 35 -31.99 15.76 -0.20
C PHE A 35 -32.55 17.15 -0.54
N GLY A 36 -31.96 17.80 -1.53
CA GLY A 36 -32.35 19.13 -2.01
C GLY A 36 -31.69 20.30 -1.25
N ASP A 37 -30.90 20.06 -0.21
CA ASP A 37 -30.13 21.12 0.43
C ASP A 37 -29.02 21.68 -0.49
N HIS A 38 -28.38 22.77 -0.06
CA HIS A 38 -27.31 23.41 -0.84
C HIS A 38 -26.19 22.42 -1.18
N GLY A 39 -25.70 21.65 -0.19
CA GLY A 39 -24.62 20.69 -0.42
C GLY A 39 -24.99 19.60 -1.41
N HIS A 40 -26.22 19.09 -1.34
CA HIS A 40 -26.77 18.10 -2.26
C HIS A 40 -26.83 18.63 -3.69
N ARG A 41 -27.33 19.86 -3.86
CA ARG A 41 -27.44 20.53 -5.17
C ARG A 41 -26.08 20.84 -5.79
N GLU A 42 -25.08 21.11 -4.96
CA GLU A 42 -23.68 21.35 -5.38
C GLU A 42 -22.85 20.05 -5.49
N GLY A 43 -23.47 18.87 -5.42
CA GLY A 43 -22.77 17.59 -5.62
C GLY A 43 -21.82 17.20 -4.49
N TRP A 44 -22.03 17.68 -3.26
CA TRP A 44 -21.18 17.35 -2.11
C TRP A 44 -21.29 15.87 -1.70
N CYS A 45 -20.40 15.44 -0.80
CA CYS A 45 -20.36 14.05 -0.36
C CYS A 45 -21.67 13.63 0.33
N LEU A 46 -22.17 12.44 -0.02
CA LEU A 46 -23.43 11.88 0.48
C LEU A 46 -23.25 11.01 1.74
N TYR A 47 -22.09 11.07 2.41
CA TYR A 47 -21.80 10.22 3.57
C TYR A 47 -22.86 10.33 4.67
N HIS A 48 -23.25 11.56 5.04
CA HIS A 48 -24.27 11.80 6.06
C HIS A 48 -25.70 11.45 5.61
N LEU A 49 -25.94 11.19 4.32
CA LEU A 49 -27.20 10.62 3.84
C LEU A 49 -27.22 9.08 3.93
N GLY A 50 -26.12 8.45 4.35
CA GLY A 50 -26.00 7.00 4.56
C GLY A 50 -25.26 6.24 3.47
N CYS A 51 -24.39 6.90 2.70
CA CYS A 51 -23.63 6.26 1.63
C CYS A 51 -22.75 5.10 2.15
N LYS A 52 -22.94 3.91 1.59
CA LYS A 52 -22.19 2.68 1.93
C LYS A 52 -20.92 2.45 1.11
N GLY A 53 -20.55 3.40 0.25
CA GLY A 53 -19.31 3.35 -0.51
C GLY A 53 -18.03 3.05 0.31
N PRO A 54 -17.89 3.53 1.57
CA PRO A 54 -16.73 3.22 2.42
C PRO A 54 -16.57 1.75 2.83
N GLU A 55 -17.60 0.93 2.67
CA GLU A 55 -17.61 -0.48 3.07
C GLU A 55 -18.16 -1.40 1.97
N THR A 56 -18.14 -0.94 0.70
CA THR A 56 -18.64 -1.70 -0.45
C THR A 56 -17.59 -1.74 -1.56
N HIS A 57 -17.24 -2.93 -2.02
CA HIS A 57 -16.37 -3.12 -3.18
C HIS A 57 -17.13 -3.05 -4.50
N GLY A 58 -16.51 -2.44 -5.52
CA GLY A 58 -17.08 -2.36 -6.86
C GLY A 58 -16.49 -1.22 -7.68
N ASN A 59 -16.86 -1.20 -8.96
CA ASN A 59 -16.42 -0.22 -9.95
C ASN A 59 -17.53 0.79 -10.32
N CYS A 60 -18.56 0.95 -9.48
CA CYS A 60 -19.71 1.80 -9.79
C CYS A 60 -19.34 3.27 -10.05
N SER A 61 -18.29 3.79 -9.41
CA SER A 61 -17.83 5.18 -9.65
C SER A 61 -16.99 5.33 -10.92
N THR A 62 -16.39 4.25 -11.42
CA THR A 62 -15.47 4.27 -12.57
C THR A 62 -16.11 3.74 -13.84
N LEU A 63 -16.59 2.49 -13.83
CA LEU A 63 -17.30 1.89 -14.96
C LEU A 63 -18.69 2.50 -15.13
N GLN A 64 -19.31 2.93 -14.01
CA GLN A 64 -20.66 3.49 -14.01
C GLN A 64 -21.66 2.50 -14.62
N PHE A 65 -22.74 2.99 -15.21
CA PHE A 65 -23.79 2.18 -15.83
C PHE A 65 -24.23 2.80 -17.16
N CYS A 66 -24.72 1.94 -18.07
CA CYS A 66 -25.39 2.30 -19.31
C CYS A 66 -24.54 3.02 -20.39
N ASP A 67 -23.22 3.16 -20.21
CA ASP A 67 -22.28 3.66 -21.22
C ASP A 67 -22.58 5.08 -21.78
N VAL A 68 -23.39 5.88 -21.09
CA VAL A 68 -23.72 7.26 -21.48
C VAL A 68 -22.90 8.32 -20.71
N GLY A 69 -22.11 7.89 -19.72
CA GLY A 69 -21.29 8.76 -18.87
C GLY A 69 -22.09 9.50 -17.79
N GLY A 70 -21.53 9.57 -16.59
CA GLY A 70 -22.09 10.26 -15.43
C GLY A 70 -23.24 9.52 -14.74
N VAL A 71 -23.50 8.25 -15.06
CA VAL A 71 -24.68 7.53 -14.56
C VAL A 71 -24.29 6.44 -13.56
N TRP A 72 -24.41 6.78 -12.28
CA TRP A 72 -24.35 5.84 -11.15
C TRP A 72 -25.06 6.46 -9.93
N PRO A 73 -25.45 5.68 -8.89
CA PRO A 73 -26.32 6.16 -7.82
C PRO A 73 -25.87 7.48 -7.16
N VAL A 74 -24.58 7.60 -6.85
CA VAL A 74 -24.06 8.80 -6.20
C VAL A 74 -23.99 9.98 -7.18
N ALA A 75 -23.67 9.78 -8.46
CA ALA A 75 -23.73 10.87 -9.44
C ALA A 75 -25.15 11.43 -9.58
N ILE A 76 -26.18 10.57 -9.56
CA ILE A 76 -27.59 11.00 -9.61
C ILE A 76 -28.14 11.52 -8.26
N GLY A 77 -27.30 11.61 -7.23
CA GLY A 77 -27.64 12.21 -5.94
C GLY A 77 -28.10 11.25 -4.84
N HIS A 78 -28.16 9.94 -5.08
CA HIS A 78 -28.56 8.96 -4.07
C HIS A 78 -27.35 8.25 -3.43
N PRO A 79 -27.31 8.04 -2.11
CA PRO A 79 -26.25 7.27 -1.47
C PRO A 79 -26.14 5.86 -2.06
N CYS A 80 -24.93 5.34 -2.18
CA CYS A 80 -24.71 3.91 -2.43
C CYS A 80 -25.38 3.11 -1.32
N TYR A 81 -26.16 2.08 -1.68
CA TYR A 81 -26.84 1.22 -0.71
C TYR A 81 -26.02 -0.01 -0.28
N GLY A 82 -24.88 -0.26 -0.93
CA GLY A 82 -24.01 -1.38 -0.61
C GLY A 82 -24.51 -2.75 -1.08
N CYS A 83 -25.27 -2.79 -2.17
CA CYS A 83 -25.84 -4.03 -2.73
C CYS A 83 -24.79 -5.09 -3.11
N ASN A 84 -23.54 -4.71 -3.36
CA ASN A 84 -22.46 -5.64 -3.71
C ASN A 84 -21.83 -6.35 -2.49
N GLU A 85 -22.08 -5.88 -1.27
CA GLU A 85 -21.37 -6.35 -0.08
C GLU A 85 -22.34 -7.04 0.90
N ALA A 86 -22.06 -8.31 1.20
CA ALA A 86 -22.84 -9.10 2.14
C ALA A 86 -22.85 -8.45 3.54
N GLY A 87 -24.03 -8.41 4.17
CA GLY A 87 -24.23 -7.75 5.47
C GLY A 87 -24.31 -6.21 5.40
N VAL A 88 -24.23 -5.61 4.21
CA VAL A 88 -24.40 -4.16 4.01
C VAL A 88 -25.75 -3.89 3.34
N GLY A 89 -25.86 -4.14 2.03
CA GLY A 89 -27.12 -4.02 1.31
C GLY A 89 -28.18 -4.97 1.86
N PHE A 90 -29.43 -4.51 1.93
CA PHE A 90 -30.57 -5.25 2.47
C PHE A 90 -30.49 -5.62 3.96
N HIS A 91 -29.48 -5.13 4.67
CA HIS A 91 -29.29 -5.33 6.11
C HIS A 91 -29.23 -4.00 6.86
N LYS A 92 -28.39 -3.07 6.39
CA LYS A 92 -28.29 -1.72 6.94
C LYS A 92 -29.37 -0.83 6.33
N GLY A 93 -29.97 0.03 7.15
CA GLY A 93 -30.93 1.04 6.67
C GLY A 93 -30.27 2.00 5.67
N ILE A 94 -31.07 2.58 4.75
CA ILE A 94 -30.56 3.52 3.72
C ILE A 94 -29.75 4.64 4.38
N HIS A 95 -30.30 5.28 5.41
CA HIS A 95 -29.67 6.40 6.13
C HIS A 95 -28.74 6.00 7.27
N GLN A 96 -28.56 4.70 7.52
CA GLN A 96 -27.58 4.23 8.51
C GLN A 96 -26.16 4.54 8.01
N LEU A 97 -25.29 5.05 8.87
CA LEU A 97 -23.92 5.39 8.47
C LEU A 97 -23.07 4.13 8.24
N ALA A 98 -22.16 4.21 7.27
CA ALA A 98 -21.15 3.20 7.01
C ALA A 98 -19.96 3.33 7.97
N GLY A 99 -19.29 2.20 8.22
CA GLY A 99 -17.96 2.22 8.82
C GLY A 99 -16.95 2.81 7.84
N VAL A 100 -16.07 3.69 8.30
CA VAL A 100 -15.03 4.32 7.47
C VAL A 100 -13.67 3.88 8.00
N GLN A 101 -12.90 3.16 7.17
CA GLN A 101 -11.56 2.72 7.58
C GLN A 101 -10.54 3.86 7.60
N ASN A 102 -10.68 4.86 6.71
CA ASN A 102 -9.80 6.03 6.63
C ASN A 102 -10.63 7.33 6.64
N GLN A 103 -10.90 7.87 7.84
CA GLN A 103 -11.70 9.09 8.00
C GLN A 103 -11.01 10.35 7.49
N THR A 104 -9.70 10.33 7.37
CA THR A 104 -8.90 11.37 6.75
C THR A 104 -7.97 10.73 5.72
N PRO A 105 -7.57 11.44 4.65
CA PRO A 105 -6.39 11.04 3.89
C PRO A 105 -5.24 10.77 4.85
N ARG A 106 -4.36 9.82 4.51
CA ARG A 106 -3.12 9.65 5.26
C ARG A 106 -2.36 10.98 5.20
N SER A 107 -2.48 11.77 6.27
CA SER A 107 -1.86 13.09 6.43
C SER A 107 -0.43 12.96 6.95
N GLU A 108 0.13 11.75 6.91
CA GLU A 108 1.57 11.56 6.90
C GLU A 108 2.06 12.06 5.55
N LYS A 109 2.27 13.38 5.46
CA LYS A 109 3.13 13.90 4.41
C LYS A 109 4.50 13.26 4.65
N PRO A 110 5.17 12.73 3.61
CA PRO A 110 6.57 12.37 3.77
C PRO A 110 7.29 13.59 4.33
N ASP A 111 8.03 13.39 5.42
CA ASP A 111 8.78 14.46 6.03
C ASP A 111 9.75 15.01 4.97
N VAL A 112 9.61 16.29 4.64
CA VAL A 112 10.45 16.96 3.63
C VAL A 112 11.91 17.08 4.11
N GLU A 113 12.15 16.85 5.40
CA GLU A 113 13.49 16.77 6.00
C GLU A 113 14.03 15.33 6.03
N LEU A 114 13.25 14.32 5.62
CA LEU A 114 13.71 12.93 5.57
C LEU A 114 14.76 12.78 4.46
N LYS A 115 16.03 12.93 4.84
CA LYS A 115 17.17 12.69 3.97
C LYS A 115 17.30 11.18 3.73
N GLU A 116 16.78 10.67 2.61
CA GLU A 116 17.12 9.32 2.16
C GLU A 116 18.62 9.26 1.85
N GLY A 117 19.33 8.39 2.58
CA GLY A 117 20.78 8.24 2.49
C GLY A 117 21.53 9.13 3.49
N GLY A 118 21.97 8.52 4.59
CA GLY A 118 22.91 9.14 5.51
C GLY A 118 24.30 9.24 4.88
N SER A 119 25.01 10.34 5.09
CA SER A 119 26.42 10.43 4.74
C SER A 119 27.19 9.40 5.54
N VAL A 120 27.65 8.32 4.89
CA VAL A 120 28.56 7.37 5.52
C VAL A 120 29.86 8.11 5.80
N SER A 121 30.19 8.29 7.07
CA SER A 121 31.43 8.98 7.45
C SER A 121 32.64 8.18 6.96
N GLY A 122 33.72 8.88 6.59
CA GLY A 122 34.97 8.21 6.18
C GLY A 122 35.49 7.23 7.23
N GLY A 123 35.17 7.45 8.52
CA GLY A 123 35.49 6.54 9.61
C GLY A 123 34.71 5.22 9.55
N ALA A 124 33.43 5.23 9.18
CA ALA A 124 32.63 4.01 9.03
C ALA A 124 33.11 3.15 7.85
N ILE A 125 33.45 3.79 6.71
CA ILE A 125 34.05 3.10 5.56
C ILE A 125 35.43 2.54 5.93
N GLY A 126 36.25 3.32 6.64
CA GLY A 126 37.59 2.91 7.06
C GLY A 126 37.57 1.71 8.01
N LEU A 127 36.64 1.68 8.97
CA LEU A 127 36.49 0.55 9.89
C LEU A 127 36.05 -0.73 9.17
N LEU A 128 35.01 -0.64 8.33
CA LEU A 128 34.54 -1.80 7.56
C LEU A 128 35.59 -2.31 6.58
N GLY A 129 36.26 -1.41 5.86
CA GLY A 129 37.37 -1.76 4.96
C GLY A 129 38.56 -2.38 5.69
N GLY A 130 38.90 -1.85 6.87
CA GLY A 130 39.98 -2.36 7.72
C GLY A 130 39.72 -3.78 8.21
N VAL A 131 38.50 -4.07 8.69
CA VAL A 131 38.11 -5.41 9.16
C VAL A 131 38.16 -6.43 8.02
N VAL A 132 37.58 -6.10 6.87
CA VAL A 132 37.58 -7.00 5.70
C VAL A 132 39.01 -7.27 5.20
N GLY A 133 39.85 -6.23 5.12
CA GLY A 133 41.24 -6.36 4.69
C GLY A 133 42.07 -7.26 5.62
N LEU A 134 41.88 -7.13 6.94
CA LEU A 134 42.61 -7.91 7.94
C LEU A 134 42.22 -9.39 7.91
N VAL A 135 40.91 -9.69 7.86
CA VAL A 135 40.42 -11.07 7.78
C VAL A 135 40.88 -11.77 6.50
N ALA A 136 40.78 -11.09 5.36
CA ALA A 136 41.26 -11.64 4.08
C ALA A 136 42.77 -11.87 4.08
N GLY A 137 43.56 -10.93 4.60
CA GLY A 137 45.01 -11.04 4.69
C GLY A 137 45.48 -12.21 5.55
N VAL A 138 44.89 -12.38 6.74
CA VAL A 138 45.22 -13.49 7.66
C VAL A 138 44.86 -14.83 7.01
N SER A 139 43.69 -14.92 6.38
CA SER A 139 43.23 -16.14 5.71
C SER A 139 44.17 -16.56 4.57
N VAL A 140 44.60 -15.61 3.72
CA VAL A 140 45.52 -15.89 2.61
C VAL A 140 46.90 -16.34 3.11
N MET A 141 47.42 -15.72 4.16
CA MET A 141 48.71 -16.11 4.73
C MET A 141 48.66 -17.49 5.41
N ALA A 142 47.56 -17.80 6.10
CA ALA A 142 47.36 -19.13 6.68
C ALA A 142 47.33 -20.22 5.60
N VAL A 143 46.60 -20.01 4.50
CA VAL A 143 46.57 -20.97 3.37
C VAL A 143 47.95 -21.10 2.71
N ARG A 144 48.69 -20.00 2.54
CA ARG A 144 50.06 -20.04 2.01
C ARG A 144 51.01 -20.81 2.91
N GLU A 145 50.93 -20.63 4.22
CA GLU A 145 51.80 -21.33 5.17
C GLU A 145 51.48 -22.83 5.22
N LEU A 146 50.19 -23.20 5.22
CA LEU A 146 49.78 -24.60 5.10
C LEU A 146 50.30 -25.24 3.80
N GLY A 147 50.27 -24.51 2.68
CA GLY A 147 50.85 -24.96 1.41
C GLY A 147 52.38 -25.14 1.45
N ARG A 148 53.11 -24.26 2.15
CA ARG A 148 54.57 -24.39 2.36
C ARG A 148 54.90 -25.59 3.25
N GLN A 149 54.15 -25.80 4.32
CA GLN A 149 54.28 -26.95 5.23
C GLN A 149 54.04 -28.28 4.48
N GLN A 150 52.99 -28.35 3.67
CA GLN A 150 52.67 -29.54 2.87
C GLN A 150 53.75 -29.83 1.81
N LYS A 151 54.31 -28.78 1.18
CA LYS A 151 55.43 -28.93 0.24
C LYS A 151 56.71 -29.39 0.95
N LYS A 152 57.00 -28.88 2.16
CA LYS A 152 58.15 -29.27 2.97
C LYS A 152 58.04 -30.72 3.45
N ASN A 153 56.86 -31.14 3.90
CA ASN A 153 56.59 -32.53 4.29
C ASN A 153 56.70 -33.48 3.08
N ARG A 154 56.26 -33.07 1.89
CA ARG A 154 56.39 -33.88 0.65
C ARG A 154 57.81 -33.96 0.09
N SER A 155 58.66 -32.96 0.37
CA SER A 155 60.09 -32.98 -0.02
C SER A 155 61.01 -33.59 1.04
N GLY A 156 60.49 -33.85 2.25
CA GLY A 156 61.21 -34.44 3.38
C GLY A 156 61.10 -35.96 3.45
N ASP A 157 60.42 -36.60 2.50
CA ASP A 157 60.33 -38.05 2.38
C ASP A 157 61.24 -38.56 1.24
N PRO A 158 62.48 -38.96 1.56
CA PRO A 158 63.22 -39.94 0.81
C PRO A 158 63.22 -41.25 1.62
N ARG A 159 62.19 -42.10 1.50
CA ARG A 159 62.29 -43.59 1.44
C ARG A 159 60.94 -44.31 1.65
N GLY A 160 60.70 -45.31 0.80
CA GLY A 160 59.76 -46.43 1.00
C GLY A 160 58.94 -46.65 -0.28
N GLU A 161 59.39 -47.47 -1.23
CA GLU A 161 59.20 -48.93 -1.30
C GLU A 161 57.72 -49.35 -1.22
#